data_AF-A0A1L7CN99-F1
#
_entry.id   AF-A0A1L7CN99-F1
#
_cell.length_a   1.000
_cell.length_b   1.000
_cell.length_c   1.000
_cell.angle_alpha   90.00
_cell.angle_beta   90.00
_cell.angle_gamma   90.00
#
_symmetry.space_group_name_H-M   'P 1'
#
loop_
_entity.id
_entity.type
_entity.pdbx_description
1 polymer ?
#
loop_
_entity_poly.entity_id
_entity_poly.type
_entity_poly.pdbx_seq_one_letter_code
_entity_poly.pdbx_strand_id
1 'polypeptide(L)'
;MGIPSEVVLEGYSLIEQHEIDHQFLLQGSPLSLRTPLLLALTLLGVTLVGLAVLCRAFRKRGALAAGLIGAALAVIKLWWLPIALAIEFSDVRVAGYTLYYYPQYWLAPTIVLLAVAVLGLAAAISPWPTRRR
;
A
#
# COMPACT_ATOMS: atom_id res chain seq x y z
N MET A 1 6.97 16.22 -9.61
CA MET A 1 5.77 17.01 -9.96
C MET A 1 5.11 17.41 -8.66
N GLY A 2 4.81 18.69 -8.46
CA GLY A 2 4.21 19.22 -7.24
C GLY A 2 2.68 19.08 -7.22
N ILE A 3 2.06 19.09 -6.04
CA ILE A 3 0.62 19.26 -5.87
C ILE A 3 0.30 20.64 -6.47
N PRO A 4 -0.66 20.73 -7.41
CA PRO A 4 -1.01 22.00 -8.00
C PRO A 4 -1.59 22.94 -6.93
N SER A 5 -0.90 24.07 -6.70
CA SER A 5 -1.25 25.09 -5.71
C SER A 5 -2.55 25.84 -5.99
N GLU A 6 -3.17 25.61 -7.15
CA GLU A 6 -4.37 26.33 -7.62
C GLU A 6 -5.58 25.42 -7.81
N VAL A 7 -5.42 24.08 -7.75
CA VAL A 7 -6.55 23.15 -7.92
C VAL A 7 -7.16 22.89 -6.56
N VAL A 8 -8.05 23.78 -6.15
CA VAL A 8 -8.85 23.60 -4.94
C VAL A 8 -9.90 22.54 -5.20
N LEU A 9 -9.95 21.52 -4.33
CA LEU A 9 -11.07 20.58 -4.29
C LEU A 9 -12.36 21.41 -4.21
N GLU A 10 -13.30 21.16 -5.12
CA GLU A 10 -14.49 22.00 -5.24
C GLU A 10 -15.28 22.05 -3.92
N GLY A 11 -15.36 23.25 -3.33
CA GLY A 11 -15.99 23.49 -2.01
C GLY A 11 -15.02 23.60 -0.82
N TYR A 12 -13.73 23.38 -1.02
CA TYR A 12 -12.70 23.61 0.00
C TYR A 12 -12.13 25.03 -0.09
N SER A 13 -11.65 25.55 1.03
CA SER A 13 -10.78 26.72 1.05
C SER A 13 -9.33 26.33 0.76
N LEU A 14 -8.51 27.32 0.37
CA LEU A 14 -7.08 27.13 0.15
C LEU A 14 -6.36 26.62 1.43
N ILE A 15 -6.85 27.03 2.60
CA ILE A 15 -6.30 26.62 3.91
C ILE A 15 -6.59 25.14 4.16
N GLU A 16 -7.83 24.69 3.93
CA GLU A 16 -8.19 23.28 4.14
C GLU A 16 -7.49 22.36 3.15
N GLN A 17 -7.32 22.79 1.89
CA GLN A 17 -6.51 22.05 0.93
C GLN A 17 -5.05 21.93 1.41
N HIS A 18 -4.48 23.02 1.91
CA HIS A 18 -3.10 22.98 2.42
C HIS A 18 -2.94 22.01 3.60
N GLU A 19 -3.95 21.92 4.47
CA GLU A 19 -3.98 20.94 5.56
C GLU A 19 -4.02 19.49 5.02
N ILE A 20 -4.90 19.20 4.05
CA ILE A 20 -4.97 17.89 3.37
C ILE A 20 -3.61 17.53 2.79
N ASP A 21 -2.99 18.45 2.05
CA ASP A 21 -1.69 18.26 1.42
C ASP A 21 -0.57 18.06 2.45
N HIS A 22 -0.60 18.80 3.56
CA HIS A 22 0.37 18.67 4.65
C HIS A 22 0.29 17.30 5.31
N GLN A 23 -0.91 16.83 5.65
CA GLN A 23 -1.12 15.51 6.22
C GLN A 23 -0.70 14.40 5.23
N PHE A 24 -1.04 14.58 3.95
CA PHE A 24 -0.64 13.68 2.88
C PHE A 24 0.89 13.56 2.77
N LEU A 25 1.63 14.68 2.76
CA LEU A 25 3.08 14.66 2.62
C LEU A 25 3.78 14.07 3.85
N LEU A 26 3.27 14.31 5.06
CA LEU A 26 3.86 13.81 6.29
C LEU A 26 3.60 12.32 6.53
N GLN A 27 2.39 11.86 6.24
CA GLN A 27 1.93 10.52 6.62
C GLN A 27 1.85 9.56 5.43
N GLY A 28 1.78 10.09 4.21
CA GLY A 28 1.43 9.30 3.03
C GLY A 28 2.53 8.42 2.48
N SER A 29 3.79 8.63 2.86
CA SER A 29 4.85 7.70 2.45
C SER A 29 4.52 6.27 2.92
N PRO A 30 4.57 5.26 2.02
CA PRO A 30 4.40 3.86 2.41
C PRO A 30 5.39 3.42 3.50
N LEU A 31 6.52 4.13 3.64
CA LEU A 31 7.55 3.88 4.64
C LEU A 31 7.59 4.94 5.76
N SER A 32 6.55 5.78 5.88
CA SER A 32 6.49 6.82 6.91
C SER A 32 6.58 6.22 8.33
N LEU A 33 7.45 6.79 9.17
CA LEU A 33 7.59 6.46 10.59
C LEU A 33 6.47 7.06 11.45
N ARG A 34 5.70 8.02 10.92
CA ARG A 34 4.58 8.65 11.63
C ARG A 34 3.37 7.72 11.82
N THR A 35 3.34 6.61 11.09
CA THR A 35 2.30 5.58 11.18
C THR A 35 2.93 4.23 11.56
N PRO A 36 3.45 4.08 12.80
CA PRO A 36 4.33 2.97 13.17
C PRO A 36 3.64 1.61 13.14
N LEU A 37 2.37 1.54 13.55
CA LEU A 37 1.59 0.30 13.49
C LEU A 37 1.43 -0.20 12.04
N LEU A 38 1.01 0.71 11.14
CA LEU A 38 0.84 0.38 9.73
C LEU A 38 2.17 0.04 9.05
N LEU A 39 3.27 0.68 9.47
CA LEU A 39 4.60 0.34 9.00
C LEU A 39 4.97 -1.08 9.44
N ALA A 40 4.76 -1.43 10.71
CA ALA A 40 5.01 -2.77 11.22
C ALA A 40 4.19 -3.84 10.48
N LEU A 41 2.91 -3.55 10.20
CA LEU A 41 2.05 -4.42 9.38
C LEU A 41 2.59 -4.58 7.96
N THR A 42 3.05 -3.49 7.33
CA THR A 42 3.65 -3.53 5.98
C THR A 42 4.90 -4.41 5.96
N LEU A 43 5.80 -4.22 6.94
CA LEU A 43 7.03 -5.03 7.07
C LEU A 43 6.74 -6.51 7.36
N LEU A 44 5.75 -6.78 8.20
CA LEU A 44 5.24 -8.13 8.44
C LEU A 44 4.72 -8.75 7.14
N GLY A 45 3.98 -7.97 6.34
CA GLY A 45 3.50 -8.37 5.03
C GLY A 45 4.63 -8.78 4.09
N VAL A 46 5.64 -7.92 3.93
CA VAL A 46 6.85 -8.21 3.14
C VAL A 46 7.54 -9.48 3.63
N THR A 47 7.67 -9.65 4.94
CA THR A 47 8.30 -10.83 5.55
C THR A 47 7.51 -12.11 5.26
N LEU A 48 6.17 -12.06 5.36
CA LEU A 48 5.29 -13.18 5.04
C LEU A 48 5.33 -13.54 3.57
N VAL A 49 5.46 -12.56 2.66
CA VAL A 49 5.69 -12.83 1.23
C VAL A 49 7.02 -13.58 1.04
N GLY A 50 8.10 -13.13 1.69
CA GLY A 50 9.37 -13.84 1.66
C GLY A 50 9.25 -15.28 2.16
N LEU A 51 8.51 -15.48 3.27
CA LEU A 51 8.21 -16.81 3.79
C LEU A 51 7.40 -17.65 2.80
N ALA A 52 6.40 -17.07 2.12
CA ALA A 52 5.59 -17.76 1.13
C ALA A 52 6.45 -18.26 -0.04
N VAL A 53 7.37 -17.42 -0.53
CA VAL A 53 8.33 -17.77 -1.57
C VAL A 53 9.25 -18.90 -1.11
N LEU A 54 9.76 -18.85 0.12
CA LEU A 54 10.58 -19.92 0.70
C LEU A 54 9.80 -21.22 0.87
N CYS A 55 8.60 -21.16 1.44
CA CYS A 55 7.70 -22.31 1.57
C CYS A 55 7.43 -22.94 0.20
N ARG A 56 7.26 -22.11 -0.83
CA ARG A 56 7.08 -22.56 -2.20
C ARG A 56 8.33 -23.23 -2.76
N ALA A 57 9.50 -22.61 -2.61
CA ALA A 57 10.78 -23.15 -3.08
C ALA A 57 11.13 -24.48 -2.40
N PHE A 58 10.93 -24.58 -1.09
CA PHE A 58 11.22 -25.77 -0.28
C PHE A 58 10.04 -26.73 -0.15
N ARG A 59 8.96 -26.55 -0.93
CA ARG A 59 7.84 -27.50 -1.01
C ARG A 59 7.13 -27.71 0.34
N LYS A 60 7.14 -26.70 1.20
CA LYS A 60 6.48 -26.69 2.50
C LYS A 60 5.03 -26.22 2.37
N ARG A 61 4.17 -26.72 3.25
CA ARG A 61 2.79 -26.21 3.39
C ARG A 61 2.82 -24.78 3.94
N GLY A 62 1.78 -24.01 3.65
CA GLY A 62 1.63 -22.64 4.17
C GLY A 62 1.93 -21.51 3.18
N ALA A 63 2.45 -21.81 1.99
CA ALA A 63 2.71 -20.78 0.95
C ALA A 63 1.45 -19.99 0.56
N LEU A 64 0.29 -20.65 0.51
CA LEU A 64 -1.00 -20.00 0.23
C LEU A 64 -1.36 -18.94 1.28
N ALA A 65 -1.45 -19.34 2.56
CA ALA A 65 -1.81 -18.44 3.64
C ALA A 65 -0.78 -17.32 3.83
N ALA A 66 0.52 -17.65 3.86
CA ALA A 66 1.58 -16.66 3.98
C ALA A 66 1.59 -15.68 2.80
N GLY A 67 1.36 -16.16 1.58
CA GLY A 67 1.37 -15.33 0.37
C GLY A 67 0.17 -14.39 0.29
N LEU A 68 -1.04 -14.88 0.60
CA LEU A 68 -2.27 -14.06 0.61
C LEU A 68 -2.23 -13.00 1.72
N ILE A 69 -1.96 -13.42 2.96
CA ILE A 69 -1.90 -12.52 4.12
C ILE A 69 -0.74 -11.53 3.93
N GLY A 70 0.42 -12.01 3.47
CA GLY A 70 1.58 -11.19 3.19
C GLY A 70 1.30 -10.12 2.12
N ALA A 71 0.67 -10.50 1.02
CA ALA A 71 0.31 -9.57 -0.05
C ALA A 71 -0.67 -8.49 0.43
N ALA A 72 -1.72 -8.88 1.17
CA ALA A 72 -2.70 -7.94 1.71
C ALA A 72 -2.05 -6.93 2.68
N LEU A 73 -1.21 -7.41 3.59
CA LEU A 73 -0.51 -6.57 4.55
C LEU A 73 0.54 -5.67 3.88
N ALA A 74 1.22 -6.12 2.84
CA ALA A 74 2.23 -5.33 2.14
C ALA A 74 1.64 -4.08 1.46
N VAL A 75 0.37 -4.11 1.06
CA VAL A 75 -0.31 -2.97 0.40
C VAL A 75 -1.25 -2.19 1.32
N ILE A 76 -1.36 -2.55 2.59
CA ILE A 76 -2.35 -1.96 3.51
C ILE A 76 -2.21 -0.44 3.63
N LYS A 77 -0.96 0.06 3.62
CA LYS A 77 -0.66 1.49 3.71
C LYS A 77 -1.07 2.29 2.48
N LEU A 78 -1.20 1.64 1.31
CA LEU A 78 -1.65 2.32 0.09
C LEU A 78 -3.11 2.77 0.20
N TRP A 79 -3.91 2.06 1.01
CA TRP A 79 -5.35 2.31 1.17
C TRP A 79 -5.68 3.11 2.43
N TRP A 80 -4.86 3.00 3.47
CA TRP A 80 -5.12 3.67 4.75
C TRP A 80 -5.29 5.18 4.61
N LEU A 81 -4.35 5.86 3.94
CA LEU A 81 -4.32 7.32 3.92
C LEU A 81 -5.53 7.92 3.18
N PRO A 82 -5.91 7.47 1.96
CA PRO A 82 -7.14 7.93 1.32
C PRO A 82 -8.39 7.73 2.18
N ILE A 83 -8.48 6.61 2.89
CA ILE A 83 -9.63 6.30 3.77
C ILE A 83 -9.63 7.21 4.99
N ALA A 84 -8.48 7.38 5.65
CA ALA A 84 -8.33 8.20 6.85
C ALA A 84 -8.69 9.65 6.57
N LEU A 85 -8.17 10.23 5.48
CA LEU A 85 -8.48 11.61 5.09
C LEU A 85 -9.96 11.77 4.68
N ALA A 86 -10.54 10.80 3.99
CA ALA A 86 -11.96 10.85 3.65
C ALA A 86 -12.88 10.85 4.89
N ILE A 87 -12.49 10.13 5.95
CA ILE A 87 -13.20 10.11 7.23
C ILE A 87 -12.99 11.43 7.97
N GLU A 88 -11.75 11.90 8.07
CA GLU A 88 -11.38 13.13 8.79
C GLU A 88 -12.10 14.36 8.22
N PHE A 89 -12.13 14.48 6.89
CA PHE A 89 -12.78 15.58 6.20
C PHE A 89 -14.25 15.29 5.83
N SER A 90 -14.77 14.10 6.18
CA SER A 90 -16.14 13.65 5.87
C SER A 90 -16.54 13.81 4.38
N ASP A 91 -15.57 13.69 3.47
CA ASP A 91 -15.77 13.85 2.03
C ASP A 91 -14.99 12.77 1.25
N VAL A 92 -15.73 11.97 0.48
CA VAL A 92 -15.18 10.90 -0.37
C VAL A 92 -14.31 11.44 -1.51
N ARG A 93 -14.49 12.70 -1.91
CA ARG A 93 -13.69 13.35 -2.96
C ARG A 93 -12.24 13.52 -2.52
N VAL A 94 -11.98 13.70 -1.22
CA VAL A 94 -10.62 13.73 -0.65
C VAL A 94 -9.91 12.39 -0.85
N ALA A 95 -10.63 11.28 -0.74
CA ALA A 95 -10.10 9.95 -1.05
C ALA A 95 -9.65 9.86 -2.51
N GLY A 96 -10.49 10.34 -3.44
CA GLY A 96 -10.20 10.33 -4.87
C GLY A 96 -9.01 11.22 -5.24
N TYR A 97 -8.95 12.44 -4.69
CA TYR A 97 -7.81 13.35 -4.82
C TYR A 97 -6.53 12.69 -4.31
N THR A 98 -6.57 12.13 -3.11
CA THR A 98 -5.42 11.45 -2.50
C THR A 98 -4.97 10.29 -3.37
N LEU A 99 -5.87 9.41 -3.83
CA LEU A 99 -5.53 8.27 -4.70
C LEU A 99 -4.94 8.68 -6.05
N TYR A 100 -5.34 9.83 -6.59
CA TYR A 100 -4.82 10.34 -7.87
C TYR A 100 -3.37 10.84 -7.73
N TYR A 101 -3.06 11.59 -6.67
CA TYR A 101 -1.74 12.17 -6.45
C TYR A 101 -0.77 11.27 -5.68
N TYR A 102 -1.28 10.32 -4.87
CA TYR A 102 -0.47 9.39 -4.07
C TYR A 102 0.59 8.63 -4.88
N PRO A 103 0.25 7.96 -6.00
CA PRO A 103 1.23 7.23 -6.79
C PRO A 103 2.25 8.17 -7.42
N GLN A 104 1.91 9.43 -7.68
CA GLN A 104 2.81 10.39 -8.34
C GLN A 104 3.94 10.84 -7.40
N TYR A 105 3.62 10.99 -6.11
CA TYR A 105 4.56 11.40 -5.08
C TYR A 105 5.39 10.25 -4.52
N TRP A 106 4.77 9.09 -4.33
CA TRP A 106 5.39 7.93 -3.72
C TRP A 106 5.53 6.76 -4.70
N LEU A 107 5.80 7.07 -5.97
CA LEU A 107 5.78 6.09 -7.06
C LEU A 107 6.70 4.90 -6.79
N ALA A 108 7.98 5.17 -6.50
CA ALA A 108 8.98 4.14 -6.28
C ALA A 108 8.60 3.17 -5.14
N PRO A 109 8.31 3.62 -3.90
CA PRO A 109 7.91 2.70 -2.84
C PRO A 109 6.55 2.03 -3.11
N THR A 110 5.63 2.69 -3.82
CA THR A 110 4.35 2.09 -4.23
C THR A 110 4.58 0.91 -5.17
N ILE A 111 5.42 1.07 -6.21
CA ILE A 111 5.77 0.00 -7.16
C ILE A 111 6.41 -1.17 -6.42
N VAL A 112 7.32 -0.90 -5.48
CA VAL A 112 7.99 -1.96 -4.70
C VAL A 112 6.96 -2.79 -3.91
N LEU A 113 6.04 -2.14 -3.20
CA LEU A 113 5.03 -2.86 -2.41
C LEU A 113 4.03 -3.62 -3.30
N LEU A 114 3.65 -3.06 -4.45
CA LEU A 114 2.83 -3.77 -5.43
C LEU A 114 3.56 -4.99 -5.99
N ALA A 115 4.85 -4.87 -6.33
CA ALA A 115 5.66 -6.00 -6.79
C ALA A 115 5.77 -7.09 -5.72
N VAL A 116 5.98 -6.71 -4.45
CA VAL A 116 5.96 -7.65 -3.32
C VAL A 116 4.61 -8.36 -3.20
N ALA A 117 3.50 -7.63 -3.30
CA ALA A 117 2.18 -8.24 -3.26
C ALA A 117 1.96 -9.23 -4.40
N VAL A 118 2.36 -8.88 -5.63
CA VAL A 118 2.31 -9.80 -6.79
C VAL A 118 3.16 -11.05 -6.56
N LEU A 119 4.36 -10.92 -5.98
CA LEU A 119 5.18 -12.08 -5.61
C LEU A 119 4.49 -12.97 -4.57
N GLY A 120 3.84 -12.38 -3.58
CA GLY A 120 3.03 -13.09 -2.58
C GLY A 120 1.90 -13.89 -3.21
N LEU A 121 1.15 -13.26 -4.11
CA LEU A 121 0.07 -13.92 -4.86
C LEU A 121 0.59 -15.03 -5.78
N ALA A 122 1.70 -14.80 -6.48
CA ALA A 122 2.32 -15.80 -7.34
C ALA A 122 2.81 -17.02 -6.53
N ALA A 123 3.43 -16.79 -5.38
CA ALA A 123 3.86 -17.86 -4.47
C ALA A 123 2.66 -18.65 -3.91
N ALA A 124 1.53 -17.97 -3.70
CA ALA A 124 0.30 -18.58 -3.20
C ALA A 124 -0.42 -19.46 -4.24
N ILE A 125 -0.46 -19.02 -5.51
CA ILE A 125 -1.32 -19.62 -6.55
C ILE A 125 -0.55 -20.57 -7.49
N SER A 126 0.77 -20.40 -7.63
CA SER A 126 1.58 -21.18 -8.58
C SER A 126 1.29 -22.70 -8.47
N PRO A 127 0.91 -23.38 -9.57
CA PRO A 127 0.73 -24.83 -9.57
C PRO A 127 2.08 -25.52 -9.45
N TRP A 128 2.14 -26.62 -8.71
CA TRP A 128 3.37 -27.43 -8.61
C TRP A 128 3.84 -27.81 -10.01
N PRO A 129 5.14 -27.68 -10.35
CA PRO A 129 5.66 -28.44 -11.47
C PRO A 129 5.48 -29.91 -11.08
N THR A 130 4.46 -30.53 -11.65
CA THR A 130 4.23 -31.97 -11.54
C THR A 130 5.55 -32.63 -11.90
N ARG A 131 6.13 -33.40 -10.97
CA ARG A 131 7.25 -34.29 -11.28
C ARG A 131 6.82 -35.08 -12.52
N ARG A 132 7.40 -34.77 -13.68
CA ARG A 132 7.45 -35.74 -14.77
C ARG A 132 8.24 -36.89 -14.16
N ARG A 133 7.52 -37.97 -13.84
CA ARG A 133 8.09 -39.24 -13.42
C ARG A 133 8.87 -39.82 -14.58
#